data_AF-A0A420CYT2-F1
#
_entry.id   AF-A0A420CYT2-F1
#
_cell.length_a   1.000
_cell.length_b   1.000
_cell.length_c   1.000
_cell.angle_alpha   90.00
_cell.angle_beta   90.00
_cell.angle_gamma   90.00
#
_symmetry.space_group_name_H-M   'P 1'
#
loop_
_entity.id
_entity.type
_entity.pdbx_description
1 polymer ?
#
loop_
_entity_poly.entity_id
_entity_poly.type
_entity_poly.pdbx_seq_one_letter_code
_entity_poly.pdbx_strand_id
1 'polypeptide(L)'
;MTFITQAGLVLLSIGGISGMLLSVALDKPKGWFAIRQISRLRQGHVDALIIGTVLLALGYGATMLHPAIGWLLIVSGFYTAIGTGALAWWPDWPTRTRLVWWLDFCSLSTFAFGLTAAAVSSFLYP
;
A
#
# COMPACT_ATOMS: atom_id res chain seq x y z
N MET A 1 -14.40 14.70 5.92
CA MET A 1 -13.24 13.83 5.61
C MET A 1 -13.18 13.65 4.11
N THR A 2 -11.99 13.78 3.51
CA THR A 2 -11.81 13.54 2.08
C THR A 2 -11.79 12.03 1.81
N PHE A 3 -12.09 11.61 0.58
CA PHE A 3 -12.04 10.19 0.20
C PHE A 3 -10.63 9.59 0.37
N ILE A 4 -9.58 10.43 0.23
CA ILE A 4 -8.19 10.06 0.47
C ILE A 4 -7.95 9.75 1.95
N THR A 5 -8.49 10.57 2.87
CA THR A 5 -8.42 10.28 4.31
C THR A 5 -9.06 8.94 4.64
N GLN A 6 -10.23 8.65 4.06
CA GLN A 6 -10.93 7.37 4.27
C GLN A 6 -10.12 6.19 3.75
N ALA A 7 -9.55 6.31 2.56
CA ALA A 7 -8.67 5.31 1.97
C ALA A 7 -7.41 5.06 2.83
N GLY A 8 -6.82 6.12 3.38
CA GLY A 8 -5.70 6.04 4.32
C GLY A 8 -6.07 5.26 5.60
N LEU A 9 -7.23 5.54 6.20
CA LEU A 9 -7.71 4.81 7.37
C LEU A 9 -7.96 3.32 7.10
N VAL A 10 -8.46 2.98 5.92
CA VAL A 10 -8.65 1.58 5.51
C VAL A 10 -7.29 0.88 5.42
N LEU A 11 -6.29 1.48 4.77
CA LEU A 11 -4.94 0.90 4.71
C LEU A 11 -4.29 0.79 6.10
N LEU A 12 -4.47 1.78 6.97
CA LEU A 12 -3.99 1.69 8.36
C LEU A 12 -4.67 0.55 9.12
N SER A 13 -5.95 0.31 8.87
CA SER A 13 -6.69 -0.81 9.47
C SER A 13 -6.15 -2.15 8.95
N ILE A 14 -5.88 -2.27 7.65
CA ILE A 14 -5.23 -3.44 7.04
C ILE A 14 -3.83 -3.64 7.63
N GLY A 15 -3.07 -2.56 7.81
CA GLY A 15 -1.78 -2.55 8.51
C GLY A 15 -1.92 -3.09 9.93
N GLY A 16 -2.87 -2.59 10.72
CA GLY A 16 -3.13 -3.08 12.08
C GLY A 16 -3.45 -4.58 12.12
N ILE A 17 -4.36 -5.04 11.27
CA ILE A 17 -4.77 -6.46 11.19
C ILE A 17 -3.62 -7.35 10.75
N SER A 18 -2.85 -6.93 9.73
CA SER A 18 -1.68 -7.67 9.26
C SER A 18 -0.57 -7.73 10.32
N GLY A 19 -0.43 -6.71 11.16
CA GLY A 19 0.48 -6.70 12.31
C GLY A 19 0.08 -7.73 13.37
N MET A 20 -1.21 -7.83 13.68
CA MET A 20 -1.74 -8.88 14.56
C MET A 20 -1.49 -10.27 13.98
N LEU A 21 -1.77 -10.46 12.68
CA LEU A 21 -1.49 -11.72 11.99
C LEU A 21 0.00 -12.07 12.02
N LEU A 22 0.88 -11.08 11.79
CA LEU A 22 2.32 -11.26 11.86
C LEU A 22 2.76 -11.68 13.26
N SER A 23 2.26 -11.01 14.31
CA SER A 23 2.55 -11.35 15.71
C SER A 23 2.19 -12.80 16.02
N VAL A 24 1.01 -13.25 15.59
CA VAL A 24 0.59 -14.65 15.80
C VAL A 24 1.43 -15.61 14.97
N ALA A 25 1.77 -15.26 13.73
CA ALA A 25 2.51 -16.13 12.82
C ALA A 25 3.96 -16.39 13.25
N LEU A 26 4.57 -15.49 14.03
CA LEU A 26 5.94 -15.66 14.55
C LEU A 26 6.09 -16.88 15.47
N ASP A 27 5.05 -17.20 16.24
CA ASP A 27 5.04 -18.32 17.18
C ASP A 27 4.53 -19.63 16.55
N LYS A 28 4.25 -19.63 15.25
CA LYS A 28 3.66 -20.76 14.54
C LYS A 28 4.67 -21.48 13.67
N PRO A 29 4.49 -22.79 13.43
CA PRO A 29 5.37 -23.52 12.52
C PRO A 29 5.32 -22.92 11.10
N LYS A 30 6.41 -23.08 10.36
CA LYS A 30 6.49 -22.65 8.95
C LYS A 30 5.33 -23.28 8.15
N GLY A 31 4.67 -22.48 7.31
CA GLY A 31 3.52 -22.91 6.53
C GLY A 31 2.18 -22.84 7.25
N TRP A 32 2.15 -22.42 8.52
CA TRP A 32 0.89 -22.12 9.21
C TRP A 32 0.09 -21.08 8.43
N PHE A 33 -1.20 -21.34 8.24
CA PHE A 33 -2.11 -20.53 7.42
C PHE A 33 -1.63 -20.36 5.95
N ALA A 34 -0.88 -21.33 5.43
CA ALA A 34 -0.26 -21.31 4.09
C ALA A 34 0.71 -20.13 3.86
N ILE A 35 1.17 -19.47 4.93
CA ILE A 35 2.18 -18.41 4.85
C ILE A 35 3.53 -19.06 4.56
N ARG A 36 4.07 -18.78 3.37
CA ARG A 36 5.36 -19.28 2.89
C ARG A 36 6.51 -18.37 3.28
N GLN A 37 6.27 -17.06 3.32
CA GLN A 37 7.31 -16.04 3.59
C GLN A 37 6.84 -14.97 4.56
N ILE A 38 7.21 -15.10 5.84
CA ILE A 38 6.90 -14.12 6.90
C ILE A 38 7.51 -12.74 6.60
N SER A 39 8.69 -12.70 5.95
CA SER A 39 9.34 -11.44 5.55
C SER A 39 8.47 -10.61 4.60
N ARG A 40 7.75 -11.26 3.69
CA ARG A 40 6.81 -10.60 2.76
C ARG A 40 5.54 -10.13 3.45
N LEU A 41 5.04 -10.90 4.41
CA LEU A 41 3.90 -10.47 5.24
C LEU A 41 4.26 -9.20 6.03
N ARG A 42 5.46 -9.16 6.62
CA ARG A 42 5.98 -7.96 7.30
C ARG A 42 6.14 -6.79 6.33
N GLN A 43 6.60 -7.04 5.11
CA GLN A 43 6.71 -6.00 4.09
C GLN A 43 5.34 -5.40 3.76
N GLY A 44 4.34 -6.23 3.44
CA GLY A 44 2.97 -5.74 3.18
C GLY A 44 2.34 -5.02 4.37
N HIS A 45 2.61 -5.47 5.60
CA HIS A 45 2.21 -4.76 6.81
C HIS A 45 2.79 -3.35 6.88
N VAL A 46 4.11 -3.22 6.68
CA VAL A 46 4.80 -1.92 6.70
C VAL A 46 4.34 -1.03 5.55
N ASP A 47 4.17 -1.57 4.35
CA ASP A 47 3.68 -0.83 3.18
C ASP A 47 2.27 -0.28 3.43
N ALA A 48 1.36 -1.09 4.00
CA ALA A 48 0.02 -0.66 4.36
C ALA A 48 0.03 0.49 5.39
N LEU A 49 0.91 0.42 6.40
CA LEU A 49 1.04 1.48 7.39
C LEU A 49 1.59 2.77 6.76
N ILE A 50 2.69 2.69 6.02
CA ILE A 50 3.34 3.86 5.42
C ILE A 50 2.41 4.53 4.42
N ILE A 51 1.86 3.77 3.47
CA ILE A 51 0.96 4.30 2.45
C ILE A 51 -0.31 4.84 3.11
N GLY A 52 -0.87 4.12 4.08
CA GLY A 52 -2.03 4.57 4.85
C GLY A 52 -1.79 5.91 5.54
N THR A 53 -0.65 6.08 6.21
CA THR A 53 -0.25 7.34 6.84
C THR A 53 -0.06 8.46 5.82
N VAL A 54 0.57 8.18 4.68
CA VAL A 54 0.76 9.16 3.58
C VAL A 54 -0.58 9.65 3.06
N LEU A 55 -1.52 8.73 2.75
CA LEU A 55 -2.86 9.11 2.28
C LEU A 55 -3.62 9.90 3.35
N LEU A 56 -3.52 9.50 4.62
CA LEU A 56 -4.14 10.25 5.72
C LEU A 56 -3.59 11.68 5.78
N ALA A 57 -2.27 11.85 5.77
CA ALA A 57 -1.59 13.14 5.82
C ALA A 57 -1.96 14.02 4.63
N LEU A 58 -1.96 13.48 3.40
CA LEU A 58 -2.41 14.19 2.20
C LEU A 58 -3.88 14.58 2.29
N GLY A 59 -4.73 13.69 2.77
CA GLY A 59 -6.17 13.96 2.91
C GLY A 59 -6.48 15.08 3.92
N TYR A 60 -5.60 15.33 4.90
CA TYR A 60 -5.70 16.44 5.84
C TYR A 60 -4.98 17.71 5.37
N GLY A 61 -3.81 17.58 4.75
CA GLY A 61 -2.92 18.70 4.42
C GLY A 61 -3.08 19.26 3.01
N ALA A 62 -3.56 18.48 2.04
CA ALA A 62 -3.71 18.87 0.65
C ALA A 62 -5.19 19.09 0.30
N THR A 63 -5.77 20.17 0.82
CA THR A 63 -7.20 20.51 0.65
C THR A 63 -7.59 20.76 -0.81
N MET A 64 -6.63 21.12 -1.67
CA MET A 64 -6.80 21.40 -3.11
C MET A 64 -6.24 20.29 -4.03
N LEU A 65 -6.07 19.05 -3.54
CA LEU A 65 -5.52 17.99 -4.37
C LEU A 65 -6.45 17.66 -5.55
N HIS A 66 -5.92 17.69 -6.78
CA HIS A 66 -6.69 17.33 -7.96
C HIS A 66 -7.24 15.88 -7.84
N PRO A 67 -8.54 15.63 -8.08
CA PRO A 67 -9.17 14.33 -7.81
C PRO A 67 -8.48 13.15 -8.51
N ALA A 68 -7.98 13.37 -9.73
CA ALA A 68 -7.25 12.34 -10.49
C ALA A 68 -5.96 11.87 -9.78
N ILE A 69 -5.23 12.78 -9.12
CA ILE A 69 -4.03 12.44 -8.35
C ILE A 69 -4.42 11.62 -7.13
N GLY A 70 -5.51 12.01 -6.45
CA GLY A 70 -6.06 11.25 -5.32
C GLY A 70 -6.43 9.82 -5.69
N TRP A 71 -7.15 9.63 -6.80
CA TRP A 71 -7.50 8.29 -7.28
C TRP A 71 -6.28 7.46 -7.65
N LEU A 72 -5.33 8.06 -8.36
CA LEU A 72 -4.11 7.39 -8.77
C LEU A 72 -3.30 6.92 -7.55
N LEU A 73 -3.15 7.77 -6.53
CA LEU A 73 -2.51 7.41 -5.25
C LEU A 73 -3.22 6.28 -4.51
N ILE A 74 -4.55 6.31 -4.46
CA ILE A 74 -5.34 5.28 -3.77
C ILE A 74 -5.18 3.95 -4.49
N VAL A 75 -5.46 3.89 -5.79
CA VAL A 75 -5.46 2.62 -6.53
C VAL A 75 -4.08 1.96 -6.51
N SER A 76 -3.03 2.74 -6.78
CA SER A 76 -1.66 2.24 -6.76
C SER A 76 -1.16 1.91 -5.35
N GLY A 77 -1.53 2.71 -4.35
CA GLY A 77 -1.16 2.46 -2.97
C GLY A 77 -1.79 1.17 -2.42
N PHE A 78 -3.08 0.96 -2.69
CA PHE A 78 -3.79 -0.27 -2.30
C PHE A 78 -3.21 -1.49 -3.01
N TYR A 79 -3.01 -1.41 -4.33
CA TYR A 79 -2.43 -2.52 -5.08
C TYR A 79 -1.05 -2.88 -4.53
N THR A 80 -0.20 -1.88 -4.26
CA THR A 80 1.14 -2.10 -3.73
C THR A 80 1.11 -2.79 -2.36
N ALA A 81 0.36 -2.25 -1.39
CA ALA A 81 0.31 -2.82 -0.04
C ALA A 81 -0.28 -4.24 0.00
N ILE A 82 -1.36 -4.48 -0.77
CA ILE A 82 -1.99 -5.80 -0.84
C ILE A 82 -1.10 -6.76 -1.62
N GLY A 83 -0.53 -6.32 -2.74
CA GLY A 83 0.35 -7.11 -3.59
C GLY A 83 1.57 -7.60 -2.84
N THR A 84 2.29 -6.71 -2.14
CA THR A 84 3.47 -7.10 -1.35
C THR A 84 3.12 -8.02 -0.18
N GLY A 85 1.98 -7.80 0.48
CA GLY A 85 1.46 -8.70 1.51
C GLY A 85 1.10 -10.09 0.96
N ALA A 86 0.46 -10.14 -0.21
CA ALA A 86 0.06 -11.39 -0.87
C ALA A 86 1.26 -12.27 -1.26
N LEU A 87 2.45 -11.69 -1.45
CA LEU A 87 3.69 -12.43 -1.67
C LEU A 87 4.07 -13.36 -0.50
N ALA A 88 3.49 -13.15 0.69
CA ALA A 88 3.64 -14.08 1.79
C ALA A 88 3.05 -15.47 1.48
N TRP A 89 2.00 -15.53 0.67
CA TRP A 89 1.35 -16.77 0.23
C TRP A 89 1.80 -17.20 -1.17
N TRP A 90 2.03 -16.24 -2.08
CA TRP A 90 2.46 -16.49 -3.45
C TRP A 90 3.77 -15.76 -3.80
N PRO A 91 4.93 -16.25 -3.33
CA PRO A 91 6.21 -15.57 -3.54
C PRO A 91 6.59 -15.38 -5.01
N ASP A 92 6.20 -16.34 -5.85
CA ASP A 92 6.54 -16.35 -7.29
C ASP A 92 5.56 -15.54 -8.14
N TRP A 93 4.59 -14.86 -7.50
CA TRP A 93 3.56 -14.07 -8.18
C TRP A 93 4.13 -13.02 -9.15
N PRO A 94 5.14 -12.20 -8.78
CA PRO A 94 5.67 -11.14 -9.66
C PRO A 94 6.30 -11.71 -10.93
N THR A 95 6.84 -12.92 -10.86
CA THR A 95 7.52 -13.61 -11.95
C THR A 95 6.61 -14.55 -12.73
N ARG A 96 5.35 -14.70 -12.32
CA ARG A 96 4.44 -15.71 -12.89
C ARG A 96 4.04 -15.39 -14.33
N THR A 97 3.87 -14.10 -14.64
CA THR A 97 3.56 -13.62 -16.00
C THR A 97 4.12 -12.22 -16.22
N ARG A 98 4.40 -11.86 -17.48
CA ARG A 98 4.81 -10.48 -17.84
C ARG A 98 3.75 -9.43 -17.48
N LEU A 99 2.47 -9.82 -17.47
CA LEU A 99 1.38 -8.93 -17.08
C LEU A 99 1.52 -8.48 -15.62
N VAL A 100 1.74 -9.42 -14.70
CA VAL A 100 1.89 -9.11 -13.26
C VAL A 100 3.09 -8.20 -13.03
N TRP A 101 4.22 -8.49 -13.69
CA TRP A 101 5.39 -7.63 -13.62
C TRP A 101 5.10 -6.19 -14.05
N TRP A 102 4.38 -6.01 -15.17
CA TRP A 102 3.96 -4.68 -15.62
C TRP A 102 2.99 -4.01 -14.64
N LEU A 103 2.07 -4.76 -14.02
CA LEU A 103 1.15 -4.22 -13.02
C LEU A 103 1.90 -3.74 -11.77
N ASP A 104 2.84 -4.52 -11.24
CA ASP A 104 3.70 -4.15 -10.12
C ASP A 104 4.51 -2.88 -10.45
N PHE A 105 5.17 -2.87 -11.61
CA PHE A 105 5.96 -1.73 -12.06
C PHE A 105 5.11 -0.46 -12.25
N CYS A 106 3.97 -0.57 -12.93
CA CYS A 106 3.06 0.54 -13.15
C CYS A 106 2.47 1.05 -11.84
N SER A 107 2.10 0.16 -10.90
CA SER A 107 1.57 0.55 -9.59
C SER A 107 2.61 1.36 -8.80
N LEU A 108 3.83 0.86 -8.67
CA LEU A 108 4.89 1.57 -7.94
C LEU A 108 5.23 2.91 -8.61
N SER A 109 5.36 2.92 -9.93
CA SER A 109 5.71 4.12 -10.70
C SER A 109 4.61 5.18 -10.61
N THR A 110 3.35 4.77 -10.75
CA THR A 110 2.23 5.70 -10.62
C THR A 110 2.09 6.20 -9.19
N PHE A 111 2.23 5.35 -8.16
CA PHE A 111 2.21 5.83 -6.77
C PHE A 111 3.28 6.89 -6.52
N ALA A 112 4.52 6.64 -6.94
CA ALA A 112 5.63 7.59 -6.80
C ALA A 112 5.36 8.90 -7.57
N PHE A 113 4.83 8.81 -8.79
CA PHE A 113 4.45 9.98 -9.59
C PHE A 113 3.32 10.77 -8.92
N GLY A 114 2.28 10.10 -8.45
CA GLY A 114 1.14 10.69 -7.76
C GLY A 114 1.57 11.40 -6.47
N LEU A 115 2.48 10.81 -5.72
CA LEU A 115 3.00 11.40 -4.49
C LEU A 115 3.82 12.65 -4.78
N THR A 116 4.66 12.61 -5.81
CA THR A 116 5.45 13.76 -6.26
C THR A 116 4.53 14.89 -6.74
N ALA A 117 3.54 14.57 -7.56
CA ALA A 117 2.56 15.54 -8.04
C ALA A 117 1.76 16.16 -6.90
N ALA A 118 1.36 15.34 -5.91
CA ALA A 118 0.67 15.81 -4.72
C ALA A 118 1.54 16.78 -3.92
N ALA A 119 2.78 16.40 -3.62
CA ALA A 119 3.72 17.24 -2.89
C ALA A 119 3.95 18.59 -3.60
N VAL A 120 4.21 18.57 -4.91
CA VAL A 120 4.41 19.78 -5.71
C VAL A 120 3.15 20.65 -5.69
N SER A 121 1.96 20.07 -5.85
CA SER A 121 0.71 20.82 -5.82
C SER A 121 0.45 21.51 -4.48
N SER A 122 0.85 20.88 -3.36
CA SER A 122 0.73 21.45 -2.02
C SER A 122 1.70 22.61 -1.75
N PHE A 123 2.83 22.68 -2.46
CA PHE A 123 3.75 23.83 -2.36
C PHE A 123 3.37 25.00 -3.27
N LEU A 124 2.79 24.71 -4.44
CA LEU A 124 2.45 25.74 -5.43
C LEU A 124 1.12 26.43 -5.13
N TYR A 125 0.21 25.77 -4.42
CA TYR A 125 -1.11 26.30 -4.05
C TYR A 125 -1.37 26.10 -2.55
N PRO A 126 -0.74 26.91 -1.67
CA PRO A 126 -0.93 26.83 -0.22
C PRO A 126 -2.33 27.21 0.23
#